data_AF-A1VN73-F1
#
_entry.id   AF-A1VN73-F1
#
_cell.length_a   1.000
_cell.length_b   1.000
_cell.length_c   1.000
_cell.angle_alpha   90.00
_cell.angle_beta   90.00
_cell.angle_gamma   90.00
#
_symmetry.space_group_name_H-M   'P 1'
#
loop_
_entity.id
_entity.type
_entity.pdbx_description
1 polymer ?
#
loop_
_entity_poly.entity_id
_entity_poly.type
_entity_poly.pdbx_seq_one_letter_code
_entity_poly.pdbx_strand_id
1 'polypeptide(L)'
;MKTFFCSTVKFKCAVPLAATALLLGACSSGPKPPDWQVEAKGSMERSVAAYMEGNSRVETAELARARSQLSRTGRVDLLATAELLHCASRVASLVLEPCVGFDALRDDATAAQRAYADYLRGQAQAESIPLLPPAQRAAAAGDANALKGIADPLSQLVAAGVLLQTGKASPTVIAQAIDTASSQGWRRPLLAWLGVQATRAEQGGDAEEAARLRRRMAIAQGRGLSVKEPEKENEKR
;
A
#
# COMPACT_ATOMS: atom_id res chain seq x y z
N MET A 1 49.27 -54.26 -7.38
CA MET A 1 49.65 -54.99 -6.14
C MET A 1 48.40 -54.99 -5.27
N LYS A 2 47.80 -56.18 -5.09
CA LYS A 2 46.96 -56.68 -3.97
C LYS A 2 46.02 -55.69 -3.24
N THR A 3 44.76 -55.94 -2.92
CA THR A 3 43.72 -56.97 -3.15
C THR A 3 42.59 -56.56 -2.20
N PHE A 4 41.34 -56.82 -2.60
CA PHE A 4 40.15 -56.97 -1.76
C PHE A 4 40.39 -57.51 -0.34
N PHE A 5 39.63 -57.01 0.65
CA PHE A 5 39.05 -57.89 1.67
C PHE A 5 37.61 -57.48 2.01
N CYS A 6 36.75 -58.48 1.87
CA CYS A 6 35.35 -58.56 2.24
C CYS A 6 35.25 -58.94 3.72
N SER A 7 34.30 -58.40 4.49
CA SER A 7 33.47 -59.26 5.33
C SER A 7 32.21 -58.57 5.84
N THR A 8 31.10 -59.15 5.43
CA THR A 8 29.74 -58.96 5.93
C THR A 8 29.58 -59.50 7.34
N VAL A 9 28.92 -58.76 8.23
CA VAL A 9 28.20 -59.36 9.37
C VAL A 9 26.76 -58.83 9.35
N LYS A 10 25.84 -59.75 9.06
CA LYS A 10 24.39 -59.56 9.23
C LYS A 10 24.06 -59.77 10.71
N PHE A 11 23.56 -58.75 11.38
CA PHE A 11 22.79 -58.91 12.62
C PHE A 11 21.38 -58.38 12.37
N LYS A 12 20.43 -59.31 12.20
CA LYS A 12 19.01 -59.06 12.42
C LYS A 12 18.75 -59.36 13.89
N CYS A 13 18.24 -58.39 14.66
CA CYS A 13 17.31 -58.64 15.75
C CYS A 13 16.77 -57.30 16.30
N ALA A 14 15.44 -57.28 16.44
CA ALA A 14 14.66 -56.42 17.33
C ALA A 14 14.58 -54.91 17.04
N VAL A 15 13.45 -54.53 16.45
CA VAL A 15 12.82 -53.21 16.63
C VAL A 15 12.47 -53.04 18.12
N PRO A 16 12.77 -51.86 18.70
CA PRO A 16 11.75 -51.18 19.48
C PRO A 16 11.49 -49.78 18.91
N LEU A 17 10.21 -49.58 18.64
CA LEU A 17 9.50 -48.32 18.52
C LEU A 17 9.74 -47.45 19.77
N ALA A 18 10.44 -46.32 19.66
CA ALA A 18 10.23 -45.14 20.52
C ALA A 18 11.19 -43.99 20.19
N ALA A 19 10.64 -42.77 20.25
CA ALA A 19 11.32 -41.49 20.46
C ALA A 19 11.96 -40.79 19.25
N THR A 20 11.16 -40.51 18.21
CA THR A 20 11.39 -39.35 17.33
C THR A 20 10.19 -38.40 17.41
N ALA A 21 10.04 -37.72 18.54
CA ALA A 21 9.04 -36.67 18.68
C ALA A 21 9.51 -35.60 19.66
N LEU A 22 9.32 -34.34 19.24
CA LEU A 22 9.34 -33.11 20.05
C LEU A 22 10.70 -32.46 20.31
N LEU A 23 11.25 -31.87 19.25
CA LEU A 23 11.98 -30.59 19.37
C LEU A 23 11.41 -29.58 18.37
N LEU A 24 10.10 -29.33 18.47
CA LEU A 24 9.52 -28.07 18.00
C LEU A 24 9.73 -27.05 19.13
N GLY A 25 10.96 -26.56 19.26
CA GLY A 25 11.26 -25.41 20.08
C GLY A 25 10.55 -24.19 19.48
N ALA A 26 9.43 -23.82 20.08
CA ALA A 26 8.71 -22.59 19.76
C ALA A 26 9.57 -21.38 20.13
N CYS A 27 10.41 -20.91 19.22
CA CYS A 27 11.04 -19.59 19.30
C CYS A 27 10.00 -18.51 19.01
N SER A 28 9.07 -18.27 19.94
CA SER A 28 8.07 -17.19 19.84
C SER A 28 7.67 -16.60 21.19
N SER A 29 8.52 -16.69 22.22
CA SER A 29 8.25 -16.13 23.55
C SER A 29 8.96 -14.78 23.79
N GLY A 30 8.88 -13.87 22.83
CA GLY A 30 9.23 -12.47 23.08
C GLY A 30 8.22 -11.81 24.03
N PRO A 31 8.61 -10.80 24.82
CA PRO A 31 7.67 -10.05 25.65
C PRO A 31 6.60 -9.41 24.77
N LYS A 32 5.35 -9.38 25.24
CA LYS A 32 4.23 -8.72 24.55
C LYS A 32 4.62 -7.27 24.24
N PRO A 33 4.41 -6.77 23.00
CA PRO A 33 4.67 -5.38 22.69
C PRO A 33 3.83 -4.46 23.59
N PRO A 34 4.35 -3.29 24.00
CA PRO A 34 3.59 -2.31 24.75
C PRO A 34 2.30 -1.91 24.03
N ASP A 35 1.23 -1.67 24.78
CA ASP A 35 -0.10 -1.41 24.20
C ASP A 35 -0.12 -0.20 23.26
N TRP A 36 0.70 0.83 23.52
CA TRP A 36 0.80 2.00 22.63
C TRP A 36 1.24 1.64 21.21
N GLN A 37 2.08 0.61 21.04
CA GLN A 37 2.53 0.16 19.71
C GLN A 37 1.40 -0.46 18.91
N VAL A 38 0.61 -1.31 19.57
CA VAL A 38 -0.54 -1.99 18.96
C VAL A 38 -1.61 -0.97 18.58
N GLU A 39 -1.91 -0.03 19.49
CA GLU A 39 -2.88 1.04 19.24
C GLU A 39 -2.43 1.99 18.12
N ALA A 40 -1.17 2.42 18.11
CA ALA A 40 -0.64 3.29 17.06
C ALA A 40 -0.72 2.61 15.67
N LYS A 41 -0.28 1.36 15.57
CA LYS A 41 -0.31 0.59 14.32
C LYS A 41 -1.73 0.38 13.82
N GLY A 42 -2.62 -0.14 14.67
CA GLY A 42 -4.01 -0.40 14.29
C GLY A 42 -4.75 0.88 13.89
N SER A 43 -4.47 1.99 14.59
CA SER A 43 -5.05 3.29 14.25
C SER A 43 -4.52 3.82 12.91
N MET A 44 -3.22 3.67 12.63
CA MET A 44 -2.66 4.06 11.35
C MET A 44 -3.23 3.23 10.19
N GLU A 45 -3.38 1.91 10.36
CA GLU A 45 -4.00 1.02 9.37
C GLU A 45 -5.46 1.42 9.07
N ARG A 46 -6.25 1.70 10.11
CA ARG A 46 -7.63 2.18 9.94
C ARG A 46 -7.70 3.55 9.28
N SER A 47 -6.75 4.43 9.59
CA SER A 47 -6.65 5.75 8.95
C SER A 47 -6.42 5.61 7.44
N VAL A 48 -5.45 4.77 7.03
CA VAL A 48 -5.17 4.52 5.60
C VAL A 48 -6.37 3.87 4.92
N ALA A 49 -6.95 2.83 5.51
CA ALA A 49 -8.13 2.16 4.93
C ALA A 49 -9.29 3.15 4.72
N ALA A 50 -9.65 3.91 5.76
CA ALA A 50 -10.70 4.92 5.70
C ALA A 50 -10.38 6.01 4.67
N TYR A 51 -9.11 6.41 4.54
CA TYR A 51 -8.69 7.34 3.49
C TYR A 51 -9.01 6.78 2.10
N MET A 52 -8.56 5.58 1.80
CA MET A 52 -8.68 4.94 0.47
C MET A 52 -10.14 4.66 0.09
N GLU A 53 -10.99 4.31 1.06
CA GLU A 53 -12.45 4.17 0.90
C GLU A 53 -13.18 5.51 0.77
N GLY A 54 -12.52 6.59 1.19
CA GLY A 54 -13.02 7.95 1.14
C GLY A 54 -13.89 8.39 2.31
N ASN A 55 -13.68 7.78 3.47
CA ASN A 55 -14.27 8.16 4.75
C ASN A 55 -13.34 9.12 5.51
N SER A 56 -13.36 10.41 5.14
CA SER A 56 -12.48 11.43 5.74
C SER A 56 -12.65 11.58 7.25
N ARG A 57 -13.87 11.42 7.78
CA ARG A 57 -14.11 11.60 9.21
C ARG A 57 -13.40 10.53 10.04
N VAL A 58 -13.45 9.27 9.59
CA VAL A 58 -12.74 8.17 10.26
C VAL A 58 -11.23 8.31 10.06
N GLU A 59 -10.80 8.63 8.85
CA GLU A 59 -9.38 8.86 8.53
C GLU A 59 -8.74 9.87 9.48
N THR A 60 -9.37 11.03 9.66
CA THR A 60 -8.82 12.12 10.48
C THR A 60 -8.79 11.74 11.96
N ALA A 61 -9.83 11.07 12.46
CA ALA A 61 -9.91 10.63 13.85
C ALA A 61 -8.84 9.57 14.18
N GLU A 62 -8.65 8.61 13.28
CA GLU A 62 -7.64 7.55 13.45
C GLU A 62 -6.22 8.11 13.25
N LEU A 63 -5.99 9.00 12.29
CA LEU A 63 -4.68 9.65 12.12
C LEU A 63 -4.28 10.43 13.38
N ALA A 64 -5.21 11.20 13.96
CA ALA A 64 -4.98 11.95 15.19
C ALA A 64 -4.65 11.01 16.37
N ARG A 65 -5.34 9.86 16.47
CA ARG A 65 -5.07 8.86 17.50
C ARG A 65 -3.68 8.23 17.32
N ALA A 66 -3.31 7.83 16.10
CA ALA A 66 -1.98 7.31 15.81
C ALA A 66 -0.88 8.33 16.17
N ARG A 67 -1.03 9.59 15.73
CA ARG A 67 -0.12 10.69 16.06
C ARG A 67 0.03 10.89 17.56
N SER A 68 -1.07 10.88 18.31
CA SER A 68 -1.06 11.04 19.77
C SER A 68 -0.31 9.91 20.49
N GLN A 69 -0.48 8.66 20.05
CA GLN A 69 0.26 7.54 20.65
C GLN A 69 1.76 7.64 20.36
N LEU A 70 2.12 8.01 19.12
CA LEU A 70 3.51 8.10 18.69
C LEU A 70 4.24 9.29 19.32
N SER A 71 3.62 10.47 19.35
CA SER A 71 4.26 11.69 19.86
C SER A 71 4.58 11.61 21.36
N ARG A 72 3.75 10.90 22.14
CA ARG A 72 3.99 10.66 23.58
C ARG A 72 5.28 9.90 23.87
N THR A 73 5.87 9.23 22.87
CA THR A 73 7.14 8.51 23.03
C THR A 73 8.37 9.40 22.79
N GLY A 74 8.21 10.58 22.20
CA GLY A 74 9.32 11.43 21.77
C GLY A 74 10.17 10.86 20.62
N ARG A 75 9.74 9.75 19.99
CA ARG A 75 10.47 9.07 18.92
C ARG A 75 10.12 9.63 17.54
N VAL A 76 10.95 10.55 17.07
CA VAL A 76 10.78 11.20 15.76
C VAL A 76 10.77 10.18 14.62
N ASP A 77 11.61 9.15 14.69
CA ASP A 77 11.68 8.09 13.68
C ASP A 77 10.35 7.34 13.50
N LEU A 78 9.61 7.09 14.59
CA LEU A 78 8.32 6.40 14.53
C LEU A 78 7.22 7.31 13.98
N LEU A 79 7.17 8.55 14.45
CA LEU A 79 6.19 9.54 13.97
C LEU A 79 6.43 9.86 12.48
N ALA A 80 7.68 10.06 12.08
CA ALA A 80 8.06 10.28 10.68
C ALA A 80 7.62 9.12 9.77
N THR A 81 7.72 7.88 10.23
CA THR A 81 7.24 6.71 9.48
C THR A 81 5.72 6.74 9.28
N ALA A 82 4.95 7.13 10.30
CA ALA A 82 3.50 7.28 10.19
C ALA A 82 3.10 8.42 9.24
N GLU A 83 3.79 9.56 9.29
CA GLU A 83 3.56 10.68 8.37
C GLU A 83 3.91 10.33 6.92
N LEU A 84 4.97 9.56 6.70
CA LEU A 84 5.32 9.05 5.37
C LEU A 84 4.28 8.07 4.85
N LEU A 85 3.73 7.20 5.70
CA LEU A 85 2.64 6.31 5.31
C LEU A 85 1.35 7.09 4.98
N HIS A 86 1.04 8.12 5.76
CA HIS A 86 -0.05 9.04 5.43
C HIS A 86 0.18 9.69 4.05
N CYS A 87 1.36 10.28 3.82
CA CYS A 87 1.71 10.89 2.53
C CYS A 87 1.65 9.88 1.37
N ALA A 88 2.13 8.65 1.57
CA ALA A 88 2.06 7.59 0.57
C ALA A 88 0.60 7.26 0.19
N SER A 89 -0.32 7.24 1.16
CA SER A 89 -1.75 7.04 0.86
C SER A 89 -2.33 8.17 -0.01
N ARG A 90 -1.89 9.42 0.21
CA ARG A 90 -2.24 10.59 -0.64
C ARG A 90 -1.73 10.40 -2.07
N VAL A 91 -0.45 10.06 -2.24
CA VAL A 91 0.17 9.77 -3.55
C VAL A 91 -0.53 8.62 -4.27
N ALA A 92 -0.88 7.54 -3.57
CA ALA A 92 -1.63 6.42 -4.14
C ALA A 92 -3.00 6.82 -4.71
N SER A 93 -3.59 7.88 -4.16
CA SER A 93 -4.84 8.51 -4.63
C SER A 93 -4.62 9.73 -5.52
N LEU A 94 -3.40 9.92 -6.05
CA LEU A 94 -2.99 11.04 -6.91
C LEU A 94 -3.16 12.43 -6.29
N VAL A 95 -3.09 12.51 -4.95
CA VAL A 95 -2.96 13.79 -4.27
C VAL A 95 -1.48 14.08 -4.08
N LEU A 96 -0.94 14.86 -5.00
CA LEU A 96 0.49 15.13 -5.17
C LEU A 96 0.88 16.46 -4.51
N GLU A 97 0.78 16.49 -3.17
CA GLU A 97 1.06 17.66 -2.33
C GLU A 97 2.35 17.42 -1.52
N PRO A 98 2.99 18.47 -0.96
CA PRO A 98 4.09 18.29 -0.02
C PRO A 98 3.67 17.42 1.19
N CYS A 99 4.59 16.59 1.68
CA CYS A 99 4.36 15.75 2.86
C CYS A 99 4.52 16.58 4.16
N VAL A 100 3.69 17.61 4.36
CA VAL A 100 3.87 18.62 5.42
C VAL A 100 4.07 18.06 6.83
N GLY A 101 3.39 16.95 7.16
CA GLY A 101 3.56 16.28 8.45
C GLY A 101 4.96 15.67 8.64
N PHE A 102 5.55 15.13 7.58
CA PHE A 102 6.93 14.63 7.59
C PHE A 102 7.95 15.78 7.51
N ASP A 103 7.66 16.83 6.76
CA ASP A 103 8.59 17.95 6.57
C ASP A 103 8.96 18.62 7.90
N ALA A 104 8.02 18.71 8.85
CA ALA A 104 8.26 19.21 10.20
C ALA A 104 9.22 18.33 11.04
N LEU A 105 9.46 17.08 10.62
CA LEU A 105 10.28 16.08 11.31
C LEU A 105 11.60 15.78 10.56
N ARG A 106 11.82 16.46 9.43
CA ARG A 106 12.80 16.06 8.41
C ARG A 106 14.25 16.13 8.90
N ASP A 107 14.56 17.09 9.76
CA ASP A 107 15.92 17.34 10.27
C ASP A 107 16.42 16.16 11.12
N ASP A 108 15.54 15.57 11.92
CA ASP A 108 15.84 14.43 12.79
C ASP A 108 15.51 13.06 12.14
N ALA A 109 15.00 13.05 10.91
CA ALA A 109 14.65 11.83 10.20
C ALA A 109 15.89 11.02 9.79
N THR A 110 15.69 9.73 9.50
CA THR A 110 16.75 8.90 8.93
C THR A 110 16.99 9.21 7.45
N ALA A 111 18.14 8.82 6.92
CA ALA A 111 18.44 8.97 5.49
C ALA A 111 17.43 8.24 4.60
N ALA A 112 16.99 7.04 4.99
CA ALA A 112 15.98 6.27 4.27
C ALA A 112 14.61 6.97 4.26
N GLN A 113 14.21 7.58 5.37
CA GLN A 113 12.96 8.34 5.47
C GLN A 113 12.99 9.60 4.59
N ARG A 114 14.10 10.35 4.60
CA ARG A 114 14.27 11.49 3.69
C ARG A 114 14.22 11.07 2.22
N ALA A 115 14.95 10.00 1.86
CA ALA A 115 14.93 9.44 0.50
C ALA A 115 13.51 9.03 0.08
N TYR A 116 12.75 8.39 0.99
CA TYR A 116 11.38 8.01 0.70
C TYR A 116 10.45 9.22 0.55
N ALA A 117 10.59 10.26 1.37
CA ALA A 117 9.85 11.51 1.21
C ALA A 117 10.11 12.20 -0.12
N ASP A 118 11.37 12.19 -0.57
CA ASP A 118 11.78 12.78 -1.85
C ASP A 118 11.24 11.95 -3.01
N TYR A 119 11.28 10.62 -2.88
CA TYR A 119 10.63 9.70 -3.81
C TYR A 119 9.12 9.93 -3.95
N LEU A 120 8.39 10.07 -2.85
CA LEU A 120 6.95 10.35 -2.85
C LEU A 120 6.59 11.68 -3.52
N ARG A 121 7.55 12.61 -3.63
CA ARG A 121 7.41 13.89 -4.34
C ARG A 121 7.88 13.83 -5.80
N GLY A 122 8.27 12.66 -6.29
CA GLY A 122 8.87 12.51 -7.63
C GLY A 122 10.28 13.11 -7.75
N GLN A 123 10.98 13.30 -6.62
CA GLN A 123 12.29 13.96 -6.51
C GLN A 123 13.40 12.98 -6.10
N ALA A 124 13.21 11.67 -6.30
CA ALA A 124 14.21 10.67 -5.99
C ALA A 124 15.51 10.91 -6.78
N GLN A 125 16.65 10.85 -6.09
CA GLN A 125 17.98 10.89 -6.68
C GLN A 125 18.50 9.47 -6.93
N ALA A 126 19.32 9.26 -7.95
CA ALA A 126 19.81 7.92 -8.32
C ALA A 126 20.55 7.24 -7.16
N GLU A 127 21.33 8.01 -6.41
CA GLU A 127 22.13 7.57 -5.26
C GLU A 127 21.24 7.15 -4.07
N SER A 128 20.00 7.65 -4.02
CA SER A 128 19.04 7.37 -2.96
C SER A 128 18.17 6.13 -3.22
N ILE A 129 18.11 5.63 -4.46
CA ILE A 129 17.28 4.48 -4.85
C ILE A 129 17.55 3.24 -3.97
N PRO A 130 18.80 2.87 -3.63
CA PRO A 130 19.07 1.74 -2.74
C PRO A 130 18.46 1.88 -1.34
N LEU A 131 18.21 3.11 -0.87
CA LEU A 131 17.61 3.40 0.44
C LEU A 131 16.08 3.22 0.45
N LEU A 132 15.45 3.18 -0.73
CA LEU A 132 14.00 3.03 -0.84
C LEU A 132 13.55 1.61 -0.49
N PRO A 133 12.28 1.44 -0.05
CA PRO A 133 11.67 0.12 0.07
C PRO A 133 11.83 -0.67 -1.24
N PRO A 134 12.19 -1.97 -1.21
CA PRO A 134 12.47 -2.75 -2.41
C PRO A 134 11.39 -2.66 -3.49
N ALA A 135 10.12 -2.68 -3.08
CA ALA A 135 8.95 -2.55 -3.95
C ALA A 135 8.92 -1.25 -4.77
N GLN A 136 9.57 -0.18 -4.32
CA GLN A 136 9.49 1.16 -4.91
C GLN A 136 10.69 1.50 -5.81
N ARG A 137 11.76 0.71 -5.76
CA ARG A 137 13.02 1.01 -6.45
C ARG A 137 12.89 1.05 -7.97
N ALA A 138 12.13 0.12 -8.55
CA ALA A 138 11.91 0.07 -9.99
C ALA A 138 11.16 1.33 -10.49
N ALA A 139 10.17 1.79 -9.74
CA ALA A 139 9.41 3.00 -10.07
C ALA A 139 10.29 4.25 -9.93
N ALA A 140 11.13 4.32 -8.90
CA ALA A 140 12.10 5.40 -8.73
C ALA A 140 13.11 5.48 -9.89
N ALA A 141 13.52 4.33 -10.43
CA ALA A 141 14.36 4.24 -11.64
C ALA A 141 13.60 4.60 -12.93
N GLY A 142 12.27 4.73 -12.89
CA GLY A 142 11.43 5.04 -14.04
C GLY A 142 11.10 3.85 -14.94
N ASP A 143 11.18 2.62 -14.42
CA ASP A 143 10.84 1.41 -15.17
C ASP A 143 9.32 1.37 -15.47
N ALA A 144 8.97 1.20 -16.75
CA ALA A 144 7.58 1.07 -17.20
C ALA A 144 6.88 -0.19 -16.68
N ASN A 145 7.63 -1.20 -16.23
CA ASN A 145 7.13 -2.44 -15.63
C ASN A 145 7.24 -2.46 -14.09
N ALA A 146 7.51 -1.31 -13.46
CA ALA A 146 7.83 -1.24 -12.03
C ALA A 146 6.77 -1.86 -11.10
N LEU A 147 5.50 -1.92 -11.51
CA LEU A 147 4.44 -2.53 -10.71
C LEU A 147 4.51 -4.06 -10.66
N LYS A 148 5.18 -4.68 -11.64
CA LYS A 148 5.20 -6.13 -11.76
C LYS A 148 5.91 -6.76 -10.55
N GLY A 149 5.20 -7.64 -9.84
CA GLY A 149 5.74 -8.37 -8.69
C GLY A 149 5.67 -7.63 -7.36
N ILE A 150 5.14 -6.40 -7.31
CA ILE A 150 4.79 -5.77 -6.03
C ILE A 150 3.54 -6.47 -5.50
N ALA A 151 3.61 -7.13 -4.34
CA ALA A 151 2.48 -7.86 -3.77
C ALA A 151 1.46 -6.97 -3.04
N ASP A 152 1.95 -5.93 -2.35
CA ASP A 152 1.12 -5.01 -1.57
C ASP A 152 0.38 -4.02 -2.49
N PRO A 153 -0.97 -3.99 -2.49
CA PRO A 153 -1.77 -3.11 -3.36
C PRO A 153 -1.52 -1.61 -3.11
N LEU A 154 -1.26 -1.20 -1.87
CA LEU A 154 -0.93 0.19 -1.57
C LEU A 154 0.40 0.57 -2.22
N SER A 155 1.42 -0.27 -2.06
CA SER A 155 2.73 -0.09 -2.68
C SER A 155 2.66 -0.03 -4.20
N GLN A 156 1.79 -0.83 -4.84
CA GLN A 156 1.54 -0.75 -6.28
C GLN A 156 1.01 0.63 -6.69
N LEU A 157 0.02 1.15 -5.97
CA LEU A 157 -0.58 2.46 -6.26
C LEU A 157 0.38 3.62 -5.98
N VAL A 158 1.23 3.51 -4.95
CA VAL A 158 2.30 4.50 -4.70
C VAL A 158 3.28 4.54 -5.86
N ALA A 159 3.74 3.38 -6.32
CA ALA A 159 4.64 3.27 -7.47
C ALA A 159 4.01 3.88 -8.74
N ALA A 160 2.75 3.57 -9.01
CA ALA A 160 2.00 4.18 -10.12
C ALA A 160 1.91 5.71 -9.97
N GLY A 161 1.59 6.20 -8.77
CA GLY A 161 1.46 7.63 -8.48
C GLY A 161 2.75 8.40 -8.75
N VAL A 162 3.89 7.86 -8.31
CA VAL A 162 5.21 8.47 -8.56
C VAL A 162 5.57 8.43 -10.05
N LEU A 163 5.30 7.32 -10.76
CA LEU A 163 5.48 7.26 -12.21
C LEU A 163 4.61 8.30 -12.93
N LEU A 164 3.38 8.54 -12.48
CA LEU A 164 2.52 9.57 -13.07
C LEU A 164 3.08 10.97 -12.79
N GLN A 165 3.45 11.26 -11.55
CA GLN A 165 4.00 12.55 -11.13
C GLN A 165 5.29 12.91 -11.89
N THR A 166 6.10 11.91 -12.23
CA THR A 166 7.36 12.08 -12.98
C THR A 166 7.19 11.98 -14.50
N GLY A 167 5.95 11.87 -15.00
CA GLY A 167 5.65 11.81 -16.44
C GLY A 167 6.00 10.47 -17.11
N LYS A 168 6.24 9.41 -16.33
CA LYS A 168 6.67 8.08 -16.80
C LYS A 168 5.55 7.03 -16.78
N ALA A 169 4.33 7.38 -16.38
CA ALA A 169 3.20 6.45 -16.35
C ALA A 169 2.69 6.10 -17.76
N SER A 170 2.98 4.87 -18.18
CA SER A 170 2.46 4.26 -19.42
C SER A 170 0.95 3.95 -19.33
N PRO A 171 0.26 3.70 -20.45
CA PRO A 171 -1.12 3.21 -20.42
C PRO A 171 -1.30 1.93 -19.59
N THR A 172 -0.31 1.02 -19.63
CA THR A 172 -0.31 -0.21 -18.82
C THR A 172 -0.27 0.08 -17.33
N VAL A 173 0.56 1.05 -16.89
CA VAL A 173 0.63 1.48 -15.48
C VAL A 173 -0.73 2.00 -15.01
N ILE A 174 -1.42 2.81 -15.83
CA ILE A 174 -2.75 3.33 -15.50
C ILE A 174 -3.77 2.19 -15.38
N ALA A 175 -3.79 1.27 -16.35
CA ALA A 175 -4.70 0.13 -16.32
C ALA A 175 -4.50 -0.71 -15.05
N GLN A 176 -3.25 -1.03 -14.71
CA GLN A 176 -2.90 -1.74 -13.49
C GLN A 176 -3.35 -0.98 -12.24
N ALA A 177 -3.14 0.33 -12.17
CA ALA A 177 -3.58 1.12 -11.02
C ALA A 177 -5.11 1.14 -10.86
N ILE A 178 -5.86 1.21 -11.96
CA ILE A 178 -7.33 1.09 -11.94
C ILE A 178 -7.75 -0.28 -11.42
N ASP A 179 -7.15 -1.36 -11.93
CA ASP A 179 -7.47 -2.74 -11.53
C ASP A 179 -7.12 -3.00 -10.06
N THR A 180 -5.96 -2.53 -9.60
CA THR A 180 -5.55 -2.59 -8.19
C THR A 180 -6.56 -1.85 -7.31
N ALA A 181 -6.88 -0.58 -7.59
CA ALA A 181 -7.84 0.17 -6.80
C ALA A 181 -9.26 -0.45 -6.81
N SER A 182 -9.69 -0.93 -7.97
CA SER A 182 -11.00 -1.56 -8.13
C SER A 182 -11.10 -2.89 -7.37
N SER A 183 -10.07 -3.74 -7.43
CA SER A 183 -10.05 -5.05 -6.75
C SER A 183 -10.06 -4.92 -5.22
N GLN A 184 -9.48 -3.84 -4.69
CA GLN A 184 -9.50 -3.52 -3.26
C GLN A 184 -10.79 -2.80 -2.81
N GLY A 185 -11.67 -2.40 -3.73
CA GLY A 185 -12.83 -1.58 -3.40
C GLY A 185 -12.46 -0.16 -2.95
N TRP A 186 -11.27 0.33 -3.28
CA TRP A 186 -10.77 1.63 -2.85
C TRP A 186 -11.27 2.75 -3.76
N ARG A 187 -12.33 3.41 -3.32
CA ARG A 187 -13.04 4.43 -4.09
C ARG A 187 -12.18 5.66 -4.44
N ARG A 188 -11.39 6.21 -3.51
CA ARG A 188 -10.59 7.42 -3.79
C ARG A 188 -9.57 7.22 -4.92
N PRO A 189 -8.65 6.25 -4.83
CA PRO A 189 -7.69 6.03 -5.90
C PRO A 189 -8.38 5.58 -7.19
N LEU A 190 -9.45 4.78 -7.12
CA LEU A 190 -10.20 4.37 -8.31
C LEU A 190 -10.74 5.58 -9.09
N LEU A 191 -11.36 6.54 -8.40
CA LEU A 191 -11.87 7.75 -9.04
C LEU A 191 -10.75 8.62 -9.62
N ALA A 192 -9.63 8.73 -8.92
CA ALA A 192 -8.49 9.49 -9.39
C ALA A 192 -7.91 8.89 -10.70
N TRP A 193 -7.65 7.58 -10.71
CA TRP A 193 -7.08 6.90 -11.88
C TRP A 193 -8.04 6.79 -13.07
N LEU A 194 -9.35 6.58 -12.83
CA LEU A 194 -10.35 6.67 -13.89
C LEU A 194 -10.40 8.08 -14.51
N GLY A 195 -10.23 9.13 -13.69
CA GLY A 195 -10.14 10.51 -14.16
C GLY A 195 -8.93 10.76 -15.07
N VAL A 196 -7.77 10.19 -14.72
CA VAL A 196 -6.57 10.23 -15.58
C VAL A 196 -6.83 9.57 -16.93
N GLN A 197 -7.44 8.37 -16.93
CA GLN A 197 -7.72 7.64 -18.16
C GLN A 197 -8.76 8.37 -19.04
N ALA A 198 -9.80 8.93 -18.42
CA ALA A 198 -10.82 9.71 -19.13
C ALA A 198 -10.21 10.95 -19.81
N THR A 199 -9.37 11.69 -19.07
CA THR A 199 -8.68 12.87 -19.61
C THR A 199 -7.79 12.51 -20.80
N ARG A 200 -7.08 11.38 -20.74
CA ARG A 200 -6.25 10.91 -21.87
C ARG A 200 -7.09 10.51 -23.08
N ALA A 201 -8.22 9.84 -22.88
CA ALA A 201 -9.14 9.49 -23.97
C ALA A 201 -9.68 10.75 -24.67
N GLU A 202 -10.05 11.78 -23.90
CA GLU A 202 -10.50 13.07 -24.43
C GLU A 202 -9.40 13.76 -25.25
N GLN A 203 -8.18 13.80 -24.73
CA GLN A 203 -7.02 14.37 -25.43
C GLN A 203 -6.67 13.59 -26.70
N GLY A 204 -6.94 12.28 -26.73
CA GLY A 204 -6.78 11.42 -27.89
C GLY A 204 -7.94 11.45 -28.89
N GLY A 205 -9.02 12.20 -28.61
CA GLY A 205 -10.21 12.27 -29.46
C GLY A 205 -11.18 11.09 -29.32
N ASP A 206 -10.97 10.19 -28.36
CA ASP A 206 -11.83 9.04 -28.12
C ASP A 206 -12.97 9.40 -27.15
N ALA A 207 -13.99 10.07 -27.69
CA ALA A 207 -15.14 10.53 -26.93
C ALA A 207 -15.97 9.38 -26.34
N GLU A 208 -16.02 8.23 -27.02
CA GLU A 208 -16.79 7.07 -26.56
C GLU A 208 -16.14 6.41 -25.34
N GLU A 209 -14.82 6.22 -25.38
CA GLU A 209 -14.01 5.77 -24.25
C GLU A 209 -14.18 6.69 -23.05
N ALA A 210 -13.99 8.00 -23.25
CA ALA A 210 -14.13 8.99 -22.19
C ALA A 210 -15.52 8.94 -21.55
N ALA A 211 -16.57 8.83 -22.36
CA ALA A 211 -17.94 8.68 -21.86
C ALA A 211 -18.13 7.39 -21.05
N ARG A 212 -17.53 6.26 -21.48
CA ARG A 212 -17.57 4.99 -20.73
C ARG A 212 -16.89 5.12 -19.37
N LEU A 213 -15.73 5.77 -19.31
CA LEU A 213 -14.98 5.97 -18.07
C LEU A 213 -15.73 6.88 -17.10
N ARG A 214 -16.37 7.96 -17.59
CA ARG A 214 -17.24 8.81 -16.77
C ARG A 214 -18.42 8.05 -16.17
N ARG A 215 -19.04 7.11 -16.91
CA ARG A 215 -20.09 6.24 -16.35
C ARG A 215 -19.56 5.36 -15.23
N ARG A 216 -18.35 4.76 -15.37
CA ARG A 216 -17.70 4.00 -14.29
C ARG A 216 -17.45 4.86 -13.05
N MET A 217 -16.99 6.10 -13.23
CA MET A 217 -16.80 7.05 -12.12
C MET A 217 -18.13 7.36 -11.41
N ALA A 218 -19.22 7.56 -12.16
CA ALA A 218 -20.54 7.81 -11.58
C ALA A 218 -21.04 6.64 -10.71
N ILE A 219 -20.78 5.39 -11.14
CA ILE A 219 -21.07 4.19 -10.35
C ILE A 219 -20.24 4.19 -9.06
N ALA A 220 -18.93 4.42 -9.14
CA ALA A 220 -18.05 4.46 -7.98
C ALA A 220 -18.37 5.62 -7.01
N GLN A 221 -19.00 6.69 -7.49
CA GLN A 221 -19.53 7.79 -6.67
C GLN A 221 -20.90 7.49 -6.04
N GLY A 222 -21.55 6.38 -6.38
CA GLY A 222 -22.90 6.04 -5.93
C GLY A 222 -24.01 6.86 -6.60
N ARG A 223 -23.69 7.69 -7.60
CA ARG A 223 -24.65 8.59 -8.28
C ARG A 223 -25.57 7.89 -9.29
N GLY A 224 -25.31 6.63 -9.60
CA GLY A 224 -26.10 5.82 -10.55
C GLY A 224 -27.15 4.91 -9.91
N LEU A 225 -27.29 4.92 -8.58
CA LEU A 225 -28.11 3.95 -7.83
C LEU A 225 -29.20 4.61 -6.96
N SER A 226 -29.48 5.91 -7.12
CA SER A 226 -30.63 6.50 -6.43
C SER A 226 -31.91 5.88 -6.98
N VAL A 227 -32.43 4.87 -6.28
CA VAL A 227 -33.83 4.48 -6.36
C VAL A 227 -34.60 5.72 -5.94
N LYS A 228 -35.35 6.33 -6.87
CA LYS A 228 -36.38 7.31 -6.50
C LYS A 228 -37.33 6.58 -5.55
N GLU A 229 -37.30 6.95 -4.29
CA GLU A 229 -38.31 6.53 -3.33
C GLU A 229 -39.67 6.99 -3.88
N PRO A 230 -40.68 6.11 -4.00
CA PRO A 230 -41.96 6.51 -4.55
C PRO A 230 -42.53 7.62 -3.67
N GLU A 231 -42.75 8.76 -4.30
CA GLU A 231 -43.46 9.91 -3.77
C GLU A 231 -44.75 9.39 -3.14
N LYS A 232 -44.87 9.53 -1.81
CA LYS A 232 -46.10 9.16 -1.09
C LYS A 232 -47.22 10.04 -1.61
N GLU A 233 -47.95 9.49 -2.59
CA GLU A 233 -49.17 10.07 -3.10
C GLU A 233 -50.13 10.27 -1.93
N ASN A 234 -50.59 11.52 -1.79
CA ASN A 234 -51.54 11.98 -0.81
C ASN A 234 -52.75 11.04 -0.73
N GLU A 235 -52.82 10.19 0.29
CA GLU A 235 -54.09 9.64 0.73
C GLU A 235 -54.80 10.70 1.57
N LYS A 236 -55.51 11.59 0.86
CA LYS A 236 -56.71 12.24 1.38
C LYS A 236 -57.70 11.13 1.73
N ARG A 237 -57.89 10.88 3.03
CA ARG A 237 -59.19 10.43 3.56
C ARG A 237 -59.37 10.90 5.00
#